data_AF-A0A2P7S3S7-F1
#
_entry.id   AF-A0A2P7S3S7-F1
#
_cell.length_a   1.000
_cell.length_b   1.000
_cell.length_c   1.000
_cell.angle_alpha   90.00
_cell.angle_beta   90.00
_cell.angle_gamma   90.00
#
_symmetry.space_group_name_H-M   'P 1'
#
loop_
_entity.id
_entity.type
_entity.pdbx_description
1 polymer ?
#
loop_
_entity_poly.entity_id
_entity_poly.type
_entity_poly.pdbx_seq_one_letter_code
_entity_poly.pdbx_strand_id
1 'polypeptide(L)'
;MKAALDGLEARKAELTELLATAPQDMPDLLPSISAVYARKVEQLAAALNCPEDRQAAAQALRGLIEKIVLTPGVRRGEMEATLYGKLGTILNWTDRQPSNKNTPGAGLAGVF
;
A
#
# COMPACT_ATOMS: atom_id res chain seq x y z
N MET A 1 -15.21 -5.06 49.00
CA MET A 1 -15.10 -5.50 47.59
C MET A 1 -15.92 -4.65 46.62
N LYS A 2 -17.21 -4.39 46.87
CA LYS A 2 -18.07 -3.56 45.98
C LYS A 2 -17.52 -2.15 45.69
N ALA A 3 -17.17 -1.39 46.74
CA ALA A 3 -16.64 -0.03 46.59
C ALA A 3 -15.30 0.06 45.81
N ALA A 4 -14.49 -0.99 45.80
CA ALA A 4 -13.25 -1.03 45.03
C ALA A 4 -13.53 -1.29 43.54
N LEU A 5 -14.58 -2.06 43.24
CA LEU A 5 -15.06 -2.29 41.87
C LEU A 5 -15.68 -1.02 41.29
N ASP A 6 -16.52 -0.33 42.07
CA ASP A 6 -17.16 0.92 41.65
C ASP A 6 -16.11 2.01 41.34
N GLY A 7 -15.03 2.08 42.12
CA GLY A 7 -13.91 3.00 41.86
C GLY A 7 -13.11 2.68 40.59
N LEU A 8 -12.97 1.40 40.24
CA LEU A 8 -12.32 0.98 39.00
C LEU A 8 -13.20 1.26 37.78
N GLU A 9 -14.51 1.08 37.90
CA GLU A 9 -15.47 1.40 36.83
C GLU A 9 -15.50 2.90 36.54
N ALA A 10 -15.52 3.75 37.59
CA ALA A 10 -15.45 5.20 37.44
C ALA A 10 -14.17 5.65 36.73
N ARG A 11 -13.02 5.08 37.12
CA ARG A 11 -11.73 5.42 36.48
C ARG A 11 -11.62 4.91 35.06
N LYS A 12 -12.23 3.76 34.74
CA LYS A 12 -12.32 3.25 33.37
C LYS A 12 -13.15 4.19 32.50
N ALA A 13 -14.30 4.66 33.00
CA ALA A 13 -15.15 5.60 32.28
C ALA A 13 -14.40 6.91 31.96
N GLU A 14 -13.73 7.49 32.97
CA GLU A 14 -12.91 8.69 32.83
C GLU A 14 -11.80 8.51 31.77
N LEU A 15 -11.04 7.41 31.83
CA LEU A 15 -9.97 7.14 30.86
C LEU A 15 -10.50 6.91 29.44
N THR A 16 -11.69 6.33 29.31
CA THR A 16 -12.32 6.10 27.99
C THR A 16 -12.75 7.41 27.35
N GLU A 17 -13.29 8.34 28.15
CA GLU A 17 -13.67 9.68 27.70
C GLU A 17 -12.45 10.52 27.30
N LEU A 18 -11.36 10.44 28.07
CA LEU A 18 -10.09 11.09 27.73
C LEU A 18 -9.50 10.55 26.41
N LEU A 19 -9.53 9.24 26.19
CA LEU A 19 -9.06 8.63 24.94
C LEU A 19 -9.94 8.98 23.73
N ALA A 20 -11.27 9.09 23.92
CA ALA A 20 -12.18 9.49 22.86
C ALA A 20 -11.97 10.96 22.42
N THR A 21 -11.48 11.79 23.34
CA THR A 21 -11.24 13.23 23.12
C THR A 21 -9.80 13.53 22.68
N ALA A 22 -8.89 12.56 22.83
CA ALA A 22 -7.50 12.71 22.41
C ALA A 22 -7.42 12.86 20.88
N PRO A 23 -6.65 13.85 20.35
CA PRO A 23 -6.42 13.95 18.92
C PRO A 23 -5.73 12.67 18.44
N GLN A 24 -6.15 12.16 17.27
CA GLN A 24 -5.47 11.03 16.66
C GLN A 24 -3.99 11.35 16.52
N ASP A 25 -3.15 10.44 17.02
CA ASP A 25 -1.70 10.52 16.88
C ASP A 25 -1.37 10.37 15.40
N MET A 26 -1.36 11.51 14.69
CA MET A 26 -1.03 11.55 13.29
C MET A 26 0.48 11.38 13.21
N PRO A 27 0.98 10.30 12.59
CA PRO A 27 2.40 10.05 12.55
C PRO A 27 3.10 11.26 11.91
N ASP A 28 4.15 11.75 12.58
CA ASP A 28 4.97 12.84 12.07
C ASP A 28 5.57 12.44 10.72
N LEU A 29 4.98 12.99 9.64
CA LEU A 29 5.48 12.83 8.29
C LEU A 29 6.67 13.78 8.11
N LEU A 30 7.88 13.27 8.36
CA LEU A 30 9.10 14.03 8.06
C LEU A 30 9.10 14.41 6.57
N PRO A 31 9.36 15.68 6.20
CA PRO A 31 9.37 16.13 4.79
C PRO A 31 10.29 15.31 3.89
N SER A 32 11.37 14.74 4.46
CA SER A 32 12.35 13.92 3.75
C SER A 32 11.92 12.46 3.54
N ILE A 33 10.86 11.99 4.21
CA ILE A 33 10.48 10.57 4.18
C ILE A 33 10.06 10.12 2.78
N SER A 34 9.41 11.01 2.02
CA SER A 34 9.04 10.78 0.62
C SER A 34 10.28 10.61 -0.26
N ALA A 35 11.32 11.43 -0.08
CA ALA A 35 12.56 11.33 -0.84
C ALA A 35 13.35 10.08 -0.48
N VAL A 36 13.39 9.71 0.81
CA VAL A 36 14.02 8.47 1.27
C VAL A 36 13.28 7.25 0.72
N TYR A 37 11.95 7.27 0.72
CA TYR A 37 11.14 6.21 0.14
C TYR A 37 11.36 6.08 -1.37
N ALA A 38 11.35 7.19 -2.11
CA ALA A 38 11.64 7.20 -3.55
C ALA A 38 13.01 6.59 -3.86
N ARG A 39 14.06 7.00 -3.14
CA ARG A 39 15.41 6.43 -3.28
C ARG A 39 15.44 4.92 -2.99
N LYS A 40 14.70 4.46 -1.97
CA LYS A 40 14.61 3.02 -1.65
C LYS A 40 13.89 2.24 -2.76
N VAL A 41 12.84 2.82 -3.35
CA VAL A 41 12.12 2.22 -4.48
C VAL A 41 13.01 2.17 -5.73
N GLU A 42 13.78 3.22 -6.02
CA GLU A 42 14.74 3.25 -7.12
C GLU A 42 15.84 2.18 -6.96
N GLN A 43 16.41 2.07 -5.75
CA GLN A 43 17.41 1.05 -5.45
C GLN A 43 16.85 -0.36 -5.57
N LEU A 44 15.62 -0.59 -5.10
CA LEU A 44 14.93 -1.86 -5.29
C LEU A 44 14.71 -2.14 -6.78
N ALA A 45 14.21 -1.17 -7.55
CA ALA A 45 13.99 -1.33 -9.00
C ALA A 45 15.30 -1.64 -9.74
N ALA A 46 16.41 -1.01 -9.36
CA ALA A 46 17.73 -1.30 -9.90
C ALA A 46 18.18 -2.73 -9.58
N ALA A 47 18.04 -3.16 -8.32
CA ALA A 47 18.39 -4.51 -7.89
C ALA A 47 17.53 -5.60 -8.57
N LEU A 48 16.23 -5.33 -8.78
CA LEU A 48 15.33 -6.22 -9.50
C LEU A 48 15.72 -6.40 -10.99
N ASN A 49 16.47 -5.46 -11.57
CA ASN A 49 16.96 -5.51 -12.95
C ASN A 49 18.32 -6.22 -13.10
N CYS A 50 18.95 -6.64 -12.00
CA CYS A 50 20.16 -7.45 -12.05
C CYS A 50 19.84 -8.84 -12.64
N PRO A 51 20.49 -9.26 -13.74
CA PRO A 51 20.15 -10.52 -14.43
C PRO A 51 20.37 -11.77 -13.56
N GLU A 52 21.38 -11.73 -12.68
CA GLU A 52 21.71 -12.78 -11.71
C GLU A 52 20.57 -12.99 -10.68
N ASP A 53 19.98 -11.89 -10.20
CA ASP A 53 19.00 -11.90 -9.10
C ASP A 53 17.54 -11.90 -9.58
N ARG A 54 17.32 -11.66 -10.89
CA ARG A 54 16.00 -11.43 -11.50
C ARG A 54 14.98 -12.51 -11.15
N GLN A 55 15.41 -13.78 -11.12
CA GLN A 55 14.51 -14.90 -10.83
C GLN A 55 14.08 -14.93 -9.35
N ALA A 56 15.03 -14.75 -8.42
CA ALA A 56 14.74 -14.68 -6.98
C ALA A 56 13.87 -13.46 -6.65
N ALA A 57 14.19 -12.32 -7.27
CA ALA A 57 13.42 -11.09 -7.23
C ALA A 57 11.98 -11.27 -7.70
N ALA A 58 11.77 -11.90 -8.86
CA ALA A 58 10.44 -12.20 -9.38
C ALA A 58 9.66 -13.12 -8.44
N GLN A 59 10.32 -14.10 -7.83
CA GLN A 59 9.70 -14.99 -6.84
C GLN A 59 9.23 -14.23 -5.59
N ALA A 60 10.07 -13.33 -5.07
CA ALA A 60 9.75 -12.49 -3.92
C ALA A 60 8.57 -11.55 -4.22
N LEU A 61 8.57 -10.91 -5.39
CA LEU A 61 7.45 -10.08 -5.86
C LEU A 61 6.16 -10.90 -6.00
N ARG A 62 6.25 -12.13 -6.50
CA ARG A 62 5.10 -13.03 -6.61
C ARG A 62 4.51 -13.39 -5.25
N GLY A 63 5.31 -13.42 -4.19
CA GLY A 63 4.83 -13.57 -2.81
C GLY A 63 3.98 -12.40 -2.30
N LEU A 64 4.06 -11.23 -2.93
CA LEU A 64 3.22 -10.06 -2.62
C LEU A 64 1.88 -10.05 -3.36
N ILE A 65 1.73 -10.97 -4.32
CA ILE A 65 0.54 -11.15 -5.16
C ILE A 65 -0.30 -12.27 -4.54
N GLU A 66 -1.57 -12.00 -4.27
CA GLU A 66 -2.50 -12.99 -3.75
C GLU A 66 -3.17 -13.78 -4.89
N LYS A 67 -3.68 -13.07 -5.90
CA LYS A 67 -4.25 -13.68 -7.11
C LYS A 67 -4.21 -12.70 -8.28
N ILE A 68 -4.25 -13.26 -9.48
CA ILE A 68 -4.40 -12.53 -10.75
C ILE A 68 -5.70 -13.02 -11.38
N VAL A 69 -6.63 -12.11 -11.64
CA VAL A 69 -7.90 -12.43 -12.32
C VAL A 69 -7.83 -11.89 -13.73
N LEU A 70 -8.05 -12.76 -14.71
CA LEU A 70 -8.16 -12.39 -16.12
C LEU A 70 -9.63 -12.30 -16.48
N THR A 71 -10.10 -11.10 -16.81
CA THR A 71 -11.47 -10.85 -17.24
C THR A 71 -11.45 -10.57 -18.75
N PRO A 72 -12.24 -11.28 -19.58
CA PRO A 72 -12.32 -10.96 -21.00
C PRO A 72 -12.95 -9.57 -21.18
N GLY A 73 -12.32 -8.75 -22.04
CA GLY A 73 -12.78 -7.40 -22.35
C GLY A 73 -13.94 -7.37 -23.35
N VAL A 74 -14.41 -6.17 -23.65
CA VAL A 74 -15.61 -5.94 -24.48
C VAL A 74 -15.33 -6.28 -25.95
N ARG A 75 -14.10 -6.05 -26.44
CA ARG A 75 -13.69 -6.40 -27.80
C ARG A 75 -13.01 -7.77 -27.82
N ARG A 76 -13.20 -8.48 -28.93
CA ARG A 76 -12.55 -9.78 -29.17
C ARG A 76 -11.02 -9.61 -29.12
N GLY A 77 -10.38 -10.30 -28.18
CA GLY A 77 -8.94 -10.23 -27.96
C GLY A 77 -8.51 -9.30 -26.83
N GLU A 78 -9.43 -8.56 -26.22
CA GLU A 78 -9.13 -7.83 -24.98
C GLU A 78 -9.18 -8.77 -23.79
N MET A 79 -8.16 -8.67 -22.94
CA MET A 79 -8.13 -9.27 -21.62
C MET A 79 -7.73 -8.18 -20.63
N GLU A 80 -8.48 -8.09 -19.55
CA GLU A 80 -8.18 -7.23 -18.42
C GLU A 80 -7.58 -8.09 -17.32
N ALA A 81 -6.33 -7.83 -16.96
CA ALA A 81 -5.66 -8.50 -15.86
C ALA A 81 -5.76 -7.65 -14.59
N THR A 82 -6.55 -8.09 -13.62
CA THR A 82 -6.66 -7.44 -12.32
C THR A 82 -5.79 -8.15 -11.30
N LEU A 83 -4.90 -7.38 -10.66
CA LEU A 83 -4.01 -7.86 -9.61
C LEU A 83 -4.62 -7.66 -8.22
N TYR A 84 -4.62 -8.71 -7.40
CA TYR A 84 -5.06 -8.67 -6.00
C TYR A 84 -3.91 -9.02 -5.04
N GLY A 85 -4.00 -8.50 -3.82
CA GLY A 85 -2.98 -8.65 -2.77
C GLY A 85 -2.32 -7.32 -2.43
N LYS A 86 -1.25 -7.35 -1.62
CA LYS A 86 -0.57 -6.14 -1.12
C LYS A 86 -0.08 -5.26 -2.28
N LEU A 87 0.49 -5.89 -3.31
CA LEU A 87 1.00 -5.17 -4.48
C LEU A 87 -0.14 -4.58 -5.32
N GLY A 88 -1.24 -5.31 -5.50
CA GLY A 88 -2.43 -4.80 -6.20
C GLY A 88 -3.06 -3.58 -5.50
N THR A 89 -3.13 -3.59 -4.16
CA THR A 89 -3.63 -2.46 -3.37
C THR A 89 -2.76 -1.22 -3.54
N ILE A 90 -1.43 -1.37 -3.49
CA ILE A 90 -0.49 -0.25 -3.69
C ILE A 90 -0.66 0.35 -5.10
N LEU A 91 -0.76 -0.49 -6.13
CA LEU A 91 -0.94 -0.03 -7.51
C LEU A 91 -2.27 0.70 -7.72
N ASN A 92 -3.36 0.23 -7.10
CA ASN A 92 -4.67 0.89 -7.14
C ASN A 92 -4.65 2.26 -6.45
N TRP A 93 -3.83 2.47 -5.41
CA TRP A 93 -3.66 3.78 -4.80
C TRP A 93 -2.95 4.77 -5.72
N THR A 94 -1.98 4.31 -6.51
CA THR A 94 -1.29 5.16 -7.49
C THR A 94 -2.17 5.54 -8.68
N ASP A 95 -3.05 4.64 -9.13
CA ASP A 95 -3.96 4.90 -10.26
C ASP A 95 -5.04 5.95 -9.93
N ARG A 96 -5.35 6.11 -8.64
CA ARG A 96 -6.29 7.12 -8.15
C ARG A 96 -5.70 8.53 -8.04
N GLN A 97 -4.40 8.72 -8.21
CA GLN A 97 -3.81 10.06 -8.22
C GLN A 97 -3.93 10.68 -9.61
N PRO A 98 -4.35 11.96 -9.74
CA PRO A 98 -4.33 12.64 -11.03
C PRO A 98 -2.89 12.68 -11.54
N SER A 99 -2.61 11.90 -12.58
CA SER A 99 -1.27 11.70 -13.13
C SER A 99 -0.59 13.05 -13.45
N ASN A 100 0.48 13.37 -12.74
CA ASN A 100 1.42 14.41 -13.19
C ASN A 100 2.14 13.87 -14.43
N LYS A 101 2.14 14.64 -15.52
CA LYS A 101 2.56 14.24 -16.89
C LYS A 101 4.06 13.92 -17.05
N ASN A 102 4.82 13.79 -15.98
CA ASN A 102 6.28 13.63 -16.02
C ASN A 102 6.79 12.21 -15.66
N THR A 103 5.93 11.19 -15.61
CA THR A 103 6.39 9.81 -15.46
C THR A 103 6.63 9.17 -16.83
N PRO A 104 7.88 8.81 -17.19
CA PRO A 104 8.18 8.09 -18.43
C PRO A 104 7.62 6.66 -18.30
N GLY A 105 6.41 6.46 -18.81
CA GLY A 105 5.66 5.20 -18.66
C GLY A 105 4.17 5.34 -18.93
N ALA A 106 3.64 6.58 -18.93
CA ALA A 106 2.22 6.88 -19.19
C ALA A 106 1.69 6.48 -20.59
N GLY A 107 2.54 5.93 -21.47
CA GLY A 107 2.17 5.48 -22.82
C GLY A 107 2.01 3.97 -23.00
N LEU A 108 2.21 3.14 -21.97
CA LEU A 108 2.17 1.67 -22.11
C LEU A 108 1.06 0.97 -21.30
N ALA A 109 0.14 1.74 -20.71
CA ALA A 109 -1.08 1.17 -20.13
C ALA A 109 -2.10 0.91 -21.25
N GLY A 110 -1.88 -0.16 -22.01
CA GLY A 110 -2.79 -0.53 -23.08
C GLY A 110 -2.29 -1.61 -24.03
N VAL A 111 -1.55 -2.61 -23.56
CA VAL A 111 -1.48 -3.99 -24.06
C VAL A 111 -0.61 -4.75 -23.07
N PHE A 112 -1.20 -5.57 -22.20
CA PHE A 112 -0.64 -6.84 -21.71
C PHE A 112 -1.78 -7.73 -21.23
#